data_AF-A0A937FMF6-F1
#
_entry.id   AF-A0A937FMF6-F1
#
_cell.length_a   1.000
_cell.length_b   1.000
_cell.length_c   1.000
_cell.angle_alpha   90.00
_cell.angle_beta   90.00
_cell.angle_gamma   90.00
#
_symmetry.space_group_name_H-M   'P 1'
#
loop_
_entity.id
_entity.type
_entity.pdbx_description
1 polymer ?
#
loop_
_entity_poly.entity_id
_entity_poly.type
_entity_poly.pdbx_seq_one_letter_code
_entity_poly.pdbx_strand_id
1 'polypeptide(L)'
;MVSFNIDPVEVGRRLQRLREHHNLSAGAFADSVGIDRSTYSKLEQGKRLIKADSAFAIAERWGVSMDFIYRGRLTELPHSLADALMQARTNGER
;
A
#
# COMPACT_ATOMS: atom_id res chain seq x y z
N MET A 1 -9.97 -11.00 -20.86
CA MET A 1 -9.46 -11.51 -19.56
C MET A 1 -8.44 -10.51 -19.06
N VAL A 2 -8.67 -9.85 -17.92
CA VAL A 2 -7.69 -8.91 -17.36
C VAL A 2 -6.60 -9.75 -16.70
N SER A 3 -5.38 -9.72 -17.25
CA SER A 3 -4.24 -10.39 -16.63
C SER A 3 -3.88 -9.64 -15.34
N PHE A 4 -4.19 -10.24 -14.19
CA PHE A 4 -3.77 -9.72 -12.89
C PHE A 4 -2.30 -10.12 -12.66
N ASN A 5 -1.37 -9.22 -12.95
CA ASN A 5 0.02 -9.42 -12.57
C ASN A 5 0.44 -8.34 -11.58
N ILE A 6 0.72 -8.74 -10.34
CA ILE A 6 1.35 -7.85 -9.34
C ILE A 6 2.84 -7.84 -9.66
N ASP A 7 3.38 -6.68 -10.03
CA ASP A 7 4.81 -6.51 -10.25
C ASP A 7 5.53 -6.36 -8.90
N PRO A 8 6.35 -7.34 -8.49
CA PRO A 8 7.06 -7.29 -7.21
C PRO A 8 8.08 -6.14 -7.15
N VAL A 9 8.63 -5.69 -8.28
CA VAL A 9 9.57 -4.56 -8.32
C VAL A 9 8.85 -3.27 -7.98
N GLU A 10 7.66 -3.04 -8.56
CA GLU A 10 6.85 -1.86 -8.23
C GLU A 10 6.34 -1.88 -6.80
N VAL A 11 5.93 -3.05 -6.29
CA VAL A 11 5.61 -3.21 -4.86
C VAL A 11 6.81 -2.83 -4.00
N GLY A 12 7.99 -3.37 -4.29
CA GLY A 12 9.22 -3.08 -3.56
C GLY A 12 9.55 -1.59 -3.53
N ARG A 13 9.43 -0.89 -4.66
CA ARG A 13 9.61 0.57 -4.76
C ARG A 13 8.64 1.35 -3.88
N ARG A 14 7.38 0.92 -3.74
CA ARG A 14 6.40 1.58 -2.87
C ARG A 14 6.72 1.36 -1.39
N LEU A 15 7.14 0.15 -1.02
CA LEU A 15 7.61 -0.14 0.34
C LEU A 15 8.83 0.69 0.71
N GLN A 16 9.78 0.83 -0.22
CA GLN A 16 10.94 1.69 -0.05
C GLN A 16 10.55 3.15 0.17
N ARG A 17 9.67 3.71 -0.67
CA ARG A 17 9.20 5.09 -0.51
C ARG A 17 8.49 5.33 0.82
N LEU A 18 7.64 4.39 1.24
CA LEU A 18 6.96 4.45 2.53
C LEU A 18 7.98 4.44 3.69
N ARG A 19 8.97 3.56 3.62
CA ARG A 19 10.05 3.51 4.61
C ARG A 19 10.86 4.80 4.68
N GLU A 20 11.26 5.32 3.52
CA GLU A 20 12.05 6.56 3.41
C GLU A 20 11.25 7.78 3.90
N HIS A 21 9.94 7.83 3.64
CA HIS A 21 9.06 8.86 4.20
C HIS A 21 9.10 8.90 5.74
N HIS A 22 9.23 7.73 6.39
CA HIS A 22 9.37 7.62 7.84
C HIS A 22 10.83 7.70 8.35
N ASN A 23 11.80 7.97 7.47
CA ASN A 23 13.24 8.04 7.80
C ASN A 23 13.78 6.77 8.48
N LEU A 24 13.28 5.59 8.09
CA LEU A 24 13.69 4.32 8.69
C LEU A 24 14.73 3.58 7.82
N SER A 25 15.65 2.88 8.50
CA SER A 25 16.47 1.85 7.84
C SER A 25 15.62 0.64 7.47
N ALA A 26 16.05 -0.15 6.49
CA ALA A 26 15.33 -1.35 6.07
C ALA A 26 15.11 -2.34 7.24
N GLY A 27 16.09 -2.47 8.14
CA GLY A 27 15.96 -3.26 9.35
C GLY A 27 14.92 -2.72 10.31
N ALA A 28 14.97 -1.41 10.61
CA ALA A 28 14.01 -0.78 11.52
C ALA A 28 12.58 -0.84 10.99
N PHE A 29 12.38 -0.69 9.67
CA PHE A 29 11.08 -0.85 9.05
C PHE A 29 10.59 -2.30 9.18
N ALA A 30 11.42 -3.28 8.86
CA ALA A 30 11.07 -4.70 8.97
C ALA A 30 10.65 -5.07 10.40
N ASP A 31 11.43 -4.64 11.40
CA ASP A 31 11.15 -4.88 12.81
C ASP A 31 9.82 -4.23 13.24
N SER A 32 9.50 -3.04 12.73
CA SER A 32 8.26 -2.31 13.08
C SER A 32 6.96 -3.01 12.68
N VAL A 33 7.04 -3.92 11.71
CA VAL A 33 5.90 -4.69 11.16
C VAL A 33 6.07 -6.21 11.34
N GLY A 34 7.06 -6.64 12.13
CA GLY A 34 7.27 -8.06 12.44
C GLY A 34 7.72 -8.91 11.25
N ILE A 35 8.40 -8.32 10.26
CA ILE A 35 8.94 -9.04 9.10
C ILE A 35 10.42 -9.30 9.34
N ASP A 36 10.89 -10.52 9.03
CA ASP A 36 12.32 -10.82 9.01
C ASP A 36 13.08 -9.84 8.08
N ARG A 37 14.19 -9.29 8.56
CA ARG A 37 14.97 -8.28 7.83
C ARG A 37 15.44 -8.78 6.46
N SER A 38 15.85 -10.05 6.36
CA SER A 38 16.27 -10.65 5.08
C SER A 38 15.10 -10.77 4.10
N THR A 39 13.92 -11.07 4.63
CA THR A 39 12.67 -11.12 3.89
C THR A 39 12.31 -9.73 3.37
N TYR A 40 12.30 -8.72 4.22
CA TYR A 40 11.99 -7.35 3.81
C TYR A 40 12.95 -6.84 2.73
N SER A 41 14.26 -7.07 2.87
CA SER A 41 15.24 -6.72 1.83
C SER A 41 14.93 -7.35 0.47
N LYS A 42 14.44 -8.61 0.44
CA LYS A 42 14.03 -9.25 -0.82
C LYS A 42 12.73 -8.66 -1.39
N LEU A 43 11.83 -8.19 -0.52
CA LEU A 43 10.60 -7.49 -0.94
C LEU A 43 10.94 -6.14 -1.59
N GLU A 44 11.77 -5.30 -0.95
CA GLU A 44 12.17 -4.01 -1.51
C GLU A 44 12.91 -4.15 -2.84
N GLN A 45 13.74 -5.18 -2.99
CA GLN A 45 14.46 -5.49 -4.23
C GLN A 45 13.56 -6.10 -5.33
N GLY A 46 12.27 -6.35 -5.05
CA GLY A 46 11.36 -7.03 -5.98
C GLY A 46 11.70 -8.49 -6.26
N LYS A 47 12.61 -9.09 -5.46
CA LYS A 47 13.02 -10.49 -5.59
C LYS A 47 12.02 -11.47 -4.96
N ARG A 48 11.04 -10.96 -4.22
CA ARG A 48 10.00 -11.74 -3.56
C ARG A 48 8.69 -10.98 -3.60
N LEU A 49 7.59 -11.69 -3.88
CA LEU A 49 6.25 -11.15 -3.77
C LEU A 49 5.85 -10.99 -2.29
N ILE A 50 5.24 -9.85 -1.95
CA ILE A 50 4.72 -9.62 -0.60
C ILE A 50 3.47 -10.48 -0.35
N LYS A 51 3.45 -11.16 0.80
CA LYS A 51 2.29 -11.92 1.27
C LYS A 51 1.23 -10.98 1.83
N ALA A 52 -0.05 -11.40 1.77
CA ALA A 52 -1.17 -10.62 2.28
C ALA A 52 -0.98 -10.22 3.75
N ASP A 53 -0.57 -11.14 4.61
CA ASP A 53 -0.36 -10.85 6.06
C ASP A 53 0.69 -9.76 6.28
N SER A 54 1.78 -9.77 5.51
CA SER A 54 2.82 -8.73 5.57
C SER A 54 2.31 -7.39 5.06
N ALA A 55 1.55 -7.39 3.98
CA ALA A 55 0.95 -6.16 3.44
C ALA A 55 -0.09 -5.59 4.41
N PHE A 56 -0.87 -6.44 5.08
CA PHE A 56 -1.83 -6.07 6.11
C PHE A 56 -1.13 -5.44 7.32
N ALA A 57 -0.06 -6.07 7.83
CA ALA A 57 0.71 -5.51 8.95
C ALA A 57 1.32 -4.13 8.63
N ILE A 58 1.81 -3.94 7.40
CA ILE A 58 2.32 -2.64 6.92
C ILE A 58 1.19 -1.61 6.82
N ALA A 59 0.05 -2.00 6.27
CA ALA A 59 -1.13 -1.15 6.13
C ALA A 59 -1.60 -0.62 7.50
N GLU A 60 -1.81 -1.52 8.46
CA GLU A 60 -2.23 -1.17 9.83
C GLU A 60 -1.21 -0.29 10.55
N ARG A 61 0.09 -0.60 10.40
CA ARG A 61 1.14 0.14 11.12
C ARG A 61 1.34 1.56 10.61
N TRP A 62 1.22 1.77 9.29
CA TRP A 62 1.62 3.01 8.64
C TRP A 62 0.46 3.78 7.99
N GLY A 63 -0.79 3.31 8.15
CA GLY A 63 -1.98 4.02 7.67
C GLY A 63 -2.09 4.10 6.15
N VAL A 64 -1.55 3.11 5.44
CA VAL A 64 -1.65 2.99 3.97
C VAL A 64 -2.61 1.87 3.60
N SER A 65 -3.23 1.96 2.43
CA SER A 65 -4.10 0.87 1.95
C SER A 65 -3.30 -0.27 1.33
N MET A 66 -3.83 -1.49 1.38
CA MET A 66 -3.27 -2.62 0.62
C MET A 66 -3.33 -2.35 -0.90
N ASP A 67 -4.31 -1.55 -1.34
CA ASP A 67 -4.43 -1.09 -2.72
C ASP A 67 -3.27 -0.20 -3.14
N PHE A 68 -2.79 0.69 -2.27
CA PHE A 68 -1.55 1.42 -2.50
C PHE A 68 -0.37 0.45 -2.64
N ILE A 69 -0.21 -0.50 -1.71
CA ILE A 69 0.92 -1.44 -1.70
C ILE A 69 0.96 -2.25 -3.02
N TYR A 70 -0.16 -2.90 -3.36
CA TYR A 70 -0.22 -3.80 -4.51
C TYR A 70 -0.36 -3.07 -5.85
N ARG A 71 -1.18 -2.02 -5.90
CA ARG A 71 -1.64 -1.41 -7.17
C ARG A 71 -1.17 0.03 -7.35
N GLY A 72 -0.56 0.64 -6.34
CA GLY A 72 -0.13 2.04 -6.41
C GLY A 72 -1.27 3.04 -6.45
N ARG A 73 -2.49 2.64 -6.04
CA ARG A 73 -3.62 3.57 -5.96
C ARG A 73 -3.42 4.54 -4.80
N LEU A 74 -3.41 5.83 -5.12
CA LEU A 74 -3.32 6.92 -4.15
C LEU A 74 -4.68 7.47 -3.75
N THR A 75 -5.73 7.13 -4.50
CA THR A 75 -7.10 7.55 -4.24
C THR A 75 -8.04 6.35 -4.28
N GLU A 76 -9.07 6.39 -3.43
CA GLU A 76 -10.03 5.29 -3.29
C GLU A 76 -11.23 5.46 -4.23
N LEU A 77 -11.53 6.69 -4.65
CA LEU A 77 -12.63 7.02 -5.56
C LEU A 77 -12.17 7.97 -6.68
N PRO A 78 -12.70 7.82 -7.90
CA PRO A 78 -12.64 8.90 -8.89
C PRO A 78 -13.32 10.15 -8.32
N HIS A 79 -12.69 11.31 -8.46
CA HIS A 79 -13.21 12.59 -7.93
C HIS A 79 -14.65 12.84 -8.37
N SER A 80 -14.99 12.58 -9.63
CA SER A 80 -16.35 12.74 -10.15
C SER A 80 -17.40 11.89 -9.42
N LEU A 81 -17.03 10.68 -8.97
CA LEU A 81 -17.91 9.82 -8.20
C LEU A 81 -18.01 10.28 -6.75
N ALA A 82 -16.89 10.68 -6.14
CA ALA A 82 -16.89 11.24 -4.79
C ALA A 82 -17.79 12.50 -4.72
N ASP A 83 -17.66 13.41 -5.69
CA ASP A 83 -18.46 14.63 -5.79
C ASP A 83 -19.95 14.32 -5.94
N ALA A 84 -20.31 13.38 -6.81
CA ALA A 84 -21.70 12.96 -7.01
C ALA A 84 -22.33 12.36 -5.73
N LEU A 85 -21.57 11.53 -5.01
CA LEU A 85 -22.02 10.93 -3.74
C LEU A 85 -22.17 11.98 -2.62
N MET A 86 -21.30 12.99 -2.58
CA MET A 86 -21.41 14.11 -1.64
C MET A 86 -22.66 14.95 -1.92
N GLN A 87 -22.92 15.28 -3.19
CA GLN A 87 -24.11 16.06 -3.58
C GLN A 87 -25.42 15.31 -3.29
N ALA A 88 -25.45 14.00 -3.55
CA ALA A 88 -26.62 13.17 -3.28
C ALA A 88 -26.98 13.11 -1.78
N ARG A 89 -25.99 13.15 -0.88
CA ARG A 89 -26.24 13.22 0.57
C ARG A 89 -26.85 14.56 1.00
N THR A 90 -26.34 15.67 0.47
CA THR A 90 -26.87 17.02 0.78
C THR A 90 -28.30 17.22 0.26
N ASN A 91 -28.67 16.53 -0.82
CA ASN A 91 -29.98 16.67 -1.46
C ASN A 91 -31.06 15.74 -0.86
N GLY A 92 -30.69 14.74 -0.06
CA GLY A 92 -31.61 13.78 0.55
C GLY A 92 -32.20 14.19 1.91
N GLU A 93 -31.81 15.34 2.45
CA GLU A 93 -32.28 15.88 3.74
C GLU A 93 -33.33 17.00 3.59
N ARG A 94 -33.98 17.11 2.41
CA ARG A 94 -35.11 18.04 2.18
C ARG A 94 -36.39 17.30 1.83
#